data_AF-A0A928QWR2-F1
#
_entry.id   AF-A0A928QWR2-F1
#
_cell.length_a   1.000
_cell.length_b   1.000
_cell.length_c   1.000
_cell.angle_alpha   90.00
_cell.angle_beta   90.00
_cell.angle_gamma   90.00
#
_symmetry.space_group_name_H-M   'P 1'
#
loop_
_entity.id
_entity.type
_entity.pdbx_description
1 polymer ?
#
loop_
_entity_poly.entity_id
_entity_poly.type
_entity_poly.pdbx_seq_one_letter_code
_entity_poly.pdbx_strand_id
1 'polypeptide(L)'
;MELLIKAAAIGAVSALVGLAIKKSNPEISLLLVMAASAAVLTLALTMLSELRETLRMVMDFTSLQQTLVLPVLKCVAVGIVARLSADLCKDAGQSGLASAVELCGAAAALCISLPLVNTLLQTLGGLL
;
A
#
# COMPACT_ATOMS: atom_id res chain seq x y z
N MET A 1 -13.10 -11.41 2.30
CA MET A 1 -14.27 -10.50 2.19
C MET A 1 -14.54 -9.73 3.47
N GLU A 2 -14.45 -10.35 4.66
CA GLU A 2 -14.74 -9.68 5.94
C GLU A 2 -13.85 -8.46 6.23
N LEU A 3 -12.55 -8.53 5.90
CA LEU A 3 -11.61 -7.42 6.10
C LEU A 3 -11.93 -6.20 5.23
N LEU A 4 -12.36 -6.43 3.98
CA LEU A 4 -12.80 -5.38 3.05
C LEU A 4 -14.07 -4.68 3.57
N ILE A 5 -15.03 -5.45 4.08
CA ILE A 5 -16.27 -4.92 4.67
C ILE A 5 -15.96 -4.12 5.93
N LYS A 6 -15.06 -4.62 6.81
CA LYS A 6 -14.60 -3.87 8.00
C LYS A 6 -13.91 -2.56 7.62
N ALA A 7 -13.01 -2.58 6.63
CA ALA A 7 -12.32 -1.37 6.17
C ALA A 7 -13.32 -0.34 5.60
N ALA A 8 -14.27 -0.78 4.78
CA ALA A 8 -15.31 0.08 4.22
C ALA A 8 -16.22 0.66 5.31
N ALA A 9 -16.61 -0.15 6.32
CA ALA A 9 -17.44 0.31 7.44
C ALA A 9 -16.72 1.34 8.30
N ILE A 10 -15.44 1.10 8.64
CA ILE A 10 -14.61 2.06 9.39
C ILE A 10 -14.49 3.37 8.61
N GLY A 11 -14.19 3.30 7.31
CA GLY A 11 -14.07 4.48 6.45
C GLY A 11 -15.37 5.29 6.36
N ALA A 12 -16.51 4.62 6.17
CA ALA A 12 -17.81 5.28 6.09
C ALA A 12 -18.19 5.97 7.41
N VAL A 13 -18.00 5.28 8.54
CA VAL A 13 -18.30 5.83 9.87
C VAL A 13 -17.36 6.99 10.20
N SER A 14 -16.06 6.86 9.93
CA SER A 14 -15.11 7.96 10.17
C SER A 14 -15.38 9.18 9.31
N ALA A 15 -15.81 8.99 8.05
CA ALA A 15 -16.14 10.09 7.15
C ALA A 15 -17.39 10.85 7.62
N LEU A 16 -18.44 10.13 8.06
CA LEU A 16 -19.66 10.72 8.60
C LEU A 16 -19.40 11.50 9.90
N VAL A 17 -18.64 10.90 10.83
CA VAL A 17 -18.29 11.53 12.11
C VAL A 17 -17.34 12.72 11.89
N GLY A 18 -16.40 12.61 10.95
CA GLY A 18 -15.52 13.70 10.55
C GLY A 18 -16.31 14.89 9.98
N LEU A 19 -17.27 14.67 9.08
CA LEU A 19 -18.13 15.73 8.55
C LEU A 19 -18.93 16.45 9.64
N ALA A 20 -19.45 15.70 10.62
CA ALA A 20 -20.21 16.27 11.72
C ALA A 20 -19.34 17.15 12.64
N ILE A 21 -18.09 16.75 12.90
CA ILE A 21 -17.16 17.47 13.79
C ILE A 21 -16.51 18.68 13.11
N LYS A 22 -16.34 18.63 11.78
CA LYS A 22 -15.70 19.71 11.00
C LYS A 22 -16.35 21.09 11.20
N LYS A 23 -17.65 21.13 11.55
CA LYS A 23 -18.39 22.37 11.83
C LYS A 23 -18.04 23.01 13.19
N SER A 24 -17.56 22.22 14.16
CA SER A 24 -17.17 22.72 15.49
C SER A 24 -15.65 22.80 15.69
N ASN A 25 -14.89 21.77 15.30
CA ASN A 25 -13.44 21.70 15.52
C ASN A 25 -12.73 21.00 14.35
N PRO A 26 -12.19 21.75 13.38
CA PRO A 26 -11.55 21.16 12.20
C PRO A 26 -10.29 20.35 12.54
N GLU A 27 -9.56 20.70 13.61
CA GLU A 27 -8.35 19.99 14.03
C GLU A 27 -8.63 18.56 14.53
N ILE A 28 -9.73 18.38 15.28
CA ILE A 28 -10.16 17.06 15.77
C ILE A 28 -10.67 16.20 14.61
N SER A 29 -11.35 16.81 13.63
CA SER A 29 -11.76 16.10 12.42
C SER A 29 -10.56 15.58 11.63
N LEU A 30 -9.45 16.33 11.58
CA LEU A 30 -8.24 15.90 10.90
C LEU A 30 -7.58 14.71 11.62
N LEU A 31 -7.43 14.81 12.95
CA LEU A 31 -6.89 13.72 13.76
C LEU A 31 -7.72 12.43 13.64
N LEU A 32 -9.05 12.56 13.57
CA LEU A 32 -9.95 11.42 13.39
C LEU A 32 -9.73 10.72 12.04
N VAL A 33 -9.61 11.49 10.95
CA VAL A 33 -9.37 10.94 9.60
C VAL A 33 -8.00 10.30 9.50
N MET A 34 -6.97 10.89 10.10
CA MET A 34 -5.63 10.30 10.19
C MET A 34 -5.64 8.97 10.97
N ALA A 35 -6.35 8.91 12.09
CA ALA A 35 -6.47 7.68 12.88
C ALA A 35 -7.26 6.58 12.13
N ALA A 36 -8.34 6.96 11.45
CA ALA A 36 -9.15 6.03 10.67
C ALA A 36 -8.38 5.46 9.46
N SER A 37 -7.66 6.30 8.73
CA SER A 37 -6.80 5.87 7.61
C SER A 37 -5.63 5.01 8.07
N ALA A 38 -5.02 5.28 9.24
CA ALA A 38 -4.04 4.39 9.84
C ALA A 38 -4.62 3.01 10.21
N ALA A 39 -5.86 2.96 10.73
CA ALA A 39 -6.55 1.70 11.00
C ALA A 39 -6.82 0.91 9.70
N VAL A 40 -7.27 1.58 8.64
CA VAL A 40 -7.49 0.97 7.31
C VAL A 40 -6.16 0.47 6.70
N LEU A 41 -5.07 1.23 6.84
CA LEU A 41 -3.73 0.79 6.42
C LEU A 41 -3.31 -0.50 7.13
N THR A 42 -3.56 -0.59 8.44
CA THR A 42 -3.25 -1.79 9.23
C THR A 42 -4.02 -3.01 8.69
N LEU A 43 -5.31 -2.83 8.37
CA LEU A 43 -6.13 -3.88 7.75
C LEU A 43 -5.59 -4.31 6.37
N ALA A 44 -5.16 -3.36 5.55
CA ALA A 44 -4.56 -3.63 4.24
C ALA A 44 -3.23 -4.41 4.36
N LEU A 45 -2.40 -4.10 5.36
CA LEU A 45 -1.17 -4.84 5.63
C LEU A 45 -1.46 -6.30 6.04
N THR A 46 -2.51 -6.56 6.83
CA THR A 46 -2.94 -7.93 7.16
C THR A 46 -3.31 -8.74 5.91
N MET A 47 -4.03 -8.14 4.96
CA MET A 47 -4.37 -8.82 3.69
C MET A 47 -3.10 -9.15 2.89
N LEU A 48 -2.11 -8.27 2.92
CA LEU A 48 -0.85 -8.49 2.23
C LEU A 48 -0.01 -9.60 2.89
N SER A 49 -0.07 -9.74 4.23
CA SER A 49 0.57 -10.87 4.93
C SER A 49 -0.09 -12.21 4.62
N GLU A 50 -1.42 -12.28 4.57
CA GLU A 50 -2.13 -13.52 4.17
C GLU A 50 -1.76 -13.92 2.73
N LEU A 51 -1.68 -12.93 1.83
CA LEU A 51 -1.26 -13.16 0.44
C LEU A 51 0.19 -13.68 0.37
N ARG A 52 1.09 -13.12 1.20
CA ARG A 52 2.48 -13.57 1.30
C ARG A 52 2.58 -15.03 1.75
N GLU A 53 1.77 -15.43 2.72
CA GLU A 53 1.77 -16.78 3.27
C GLU A 53 1.24 -17.78 2.24
N THR A 54 0.17 -17.42 1.53
CA THR A 54 -0.39 -18.22 0.43
C THR A 54 0.62 -18.37 -0.70
N LEU A 55 1.30 -17.27 -1.08
CA LEU A 55 2.35 -17.31 -2.09
C LEU A 55 3.54 -18.17 -1.67
N ARG A 56 3.91 -18.18 -0.37
CA ARG A 56 4.95 -19.09 0.14
C ARG A 56 4.56 -20.54 -0.02
N MET A 57 3.34 -20.93 0.35
CA MET A 57 2.89 -22.30 0.11
C MET A 57 2.98 -22.66 -1.37
N VAL A 58 2.50 -21.79 -2.27
CA VAL A 58 2.56 -22.05 -3.72
C VAL A 58 4.01 -22.16 -4.21
N MET A 59 4.94 -21.34 -3.72
CA MET A 59 6.37 -21.43 -4.04
C MET A 59 7.06 -22.67 -3.47
N ASP A 60 6.52 -23.30 -2.43
CA ASP A 60 7.04 -24.60 -1.96
C ASP A 60 6.55 -25.74 -2.87
N PHE A 61 5.38 -25.60 -3.50
CA PHE A 61 4.83 -26.59 -4.44
C PHE A 61 5.30 -26.41 -5.89
N THR A 62 5.65 -25.18 -6.28
CA THR A 62 6.19 -24.86 -7.60
C THR A 62 7.62 -24.39 -7.40
N SER A 63 8.62 -24.94 -8.12
CA SER A 63 10.04 -24.52 -8.03
C SER A 63 10.31 -23.08 -8.50
N LEU A 64 9.36 -22.17 -8.29
CA LEU A 64 9.48 -20.74 -8.49
C LEU A 64 10.52 -20.18 -7.53
N GLN A 65 11.53 -19.54 -8.11
CA GLN A 65 12.56 -18.88 -7.33
C GLN A 65 11.94 -17.71 -6.56
N GLN A 66 12.14 -17.69 -5.24
CA GLN A 66 11.73 -16.57 -4.37
C GLN A 66 12.22 -15.20 -4.89
N THR A 67 13.31 -15.20 -5.66
CA THR A 67 13.87 -14.05 -6.38
C THR A 67 12.85 -13.32 -7.28
N LEU A 68 11.83 -13.97 -7.84
CA LEU A 68 10.82 -13.28 -8.66
C LEU A 68 9.60 -12.82 -7.87
N VAL A 69 9.13 -13.62 -6.91
CA VAL A 69 7.87 -13.33 -6.19
C VAL A 69 8.06 -12.22 -5.14
N LEU A 70 9.21 -12.21 -4.46
CA LEU A 70 9.49 -11.23 -3.40
C LEU A 70 9.54 -9.77 -3.91
N PRO A 71 10.20 -9.46 -5.04
CA PRO A 71 10.20 -8.12 -5.60
C PRO A 71 8.82 -7.64 -6.04
N VAL A 72 8.00 -8.50 -6.67
CA VAL A 72 6.63 -8.14 -7.07
C VAL A 72 5.81 -7.75 -5.86
N LEU A 73 5.84 -8.55 -4.80
CA LEU A 73 5.10 -8.27 -3.58
C LEU A 73 5.58 -6.97 -2.90
N LYS A 74 6.90 -6.70 -2.89
CA LYS A 74 7.46 -5.44 -2.39
C LYS A 74 6.99 -4.24 -3.21
N CYS A 75 6.89 -4.37 -4.53
CA CYS A 75 6.43 -3.30 -5.40
C CYS A 75 4.96 -2.95 -5.12
N VAL A 76 4.10 -3.96 -4.96
CA VAL A 76 2.69 -3.77 -4.54
C VAL A 76 2.61 -3.12 -3.16
N ALA A 77 3.42 -3.58 -2.20
CA ALA A 77 3.47 -3.01 -0.85
C ALA A 77 3.80 -1.52 -0.86
N VAL A 78 4.83 -1.12 -1.62
CA VAL A 78 5.23 0.28 -1.76
C VAL A 78 4.13 1.10 -2.42
N GLY A 79 3.49 0.58 -3.46
CA GLY A 79 2.37 1.26 -4.13
C GLY A 79 1.20 1.53 -3.18
N ILE A 80 0.81 0.54 -2.38
CA ILE A 80 -0.26 0.69 -1.38
C ILE A 80 0.11 1.75 -0.33
N VAL A 81 1.31 1.66 0.24
CA VAL A 81 1.77 2.59 1.29
C VAL A 81 1.89 4.01 0.75
N ALA A 82 2.49 4.20 -0.43
CA ALA A 82 2.67 5.52 -1.03
C ALA A 82 1.33 6.19 -1.33
N ARG A 83 0.37 5.43 -1.88
CA ARG A 83 -0.95 5.97 -2.24
C ARG A 83 -1.76 6.36 -1.03
N LEU A 84 -1.81 5.50 -0.01
CA LEU A 84 -2.48 5.81 1.26
C LEU A 84 -1.84 7.02 1.93
N SER A 85 -0.51 7.08 1.99
CA SER A 85 0.21 8.21 2.58
C SER A 85 -0.05 9.52 1.83
N ALA A 86 -0.16 9.48 0.51
CA ALA A 86 -0.48 10.64 -0.31
C ALA A 86 -1.94 11.10 -0.12
N ASP A 87 -2.89 10.18 -0.06
CA ASP A 87 -4.30 10.48 0.21
C ASP A 87 -4.47 11.10 1.61
N LEU A 88 -3.76 10.56 2.62
CA LEU A 88 -3.63 11.16 3.96
C LEU A 88 -3.12 12.62 3.90
N CYS A 89 -2.08 12.88 3.11
CA CYS A 89 -1.56 14.24 2.94
C CYS A 89 -2.55 15.17 2.22
N LYS A 90 -3.32 14.65 1.24
CA LYS A 90 -4.38 15.40 0.54
C LYS A 90 -5.53 15.72 1.48
N ASP A 91 -5.95 14.79 2.32
CA ASP A 91 -7.00 14.98 3.33
C ASP A 91 -6.58 16.03 4.38
N ALA A 92 -5.28 16.16 4.65
CA ALA A 92 -4.72 17.23 5.47
C ALA A 92 -4.60 18.60 4.78
N GLY A 93 -5.06 18.71 3.52
CA GLY A 93 -4.91 19.92 2.71
C GLY A 93 -3.48 20.17 2.22
N GLN A 94 -2.56 19.22 2.42
CA GLN A 94 -1.15 19.29 2.06
C GLN A 94 -0.89 18.61 0.71
N SER A 95 -1.52 19.11 -0.36
CA SER A 95 -1.40 18.52 -1.71
C SER A 95 0.04 18.50 -2.25
N GLY A 96 0.88 19.48 -1.86
CA GLY A 96 2.29 19.48 -2.23
C GLY A 96 3.07 18.32 -1.61
N LEU A 97 2.81 18.02 -0.33
CA LEU A 97 3.42 16.89 0.37
C LEU A 97 2.93 15.56 -0.21
N ALA A 98 1.64 15.48 -0.56
CA ALA A 98 1.07 14.30 -1.21
C ALA A 98 1.78 13.97 -2.53
N SER A 99 1.97 14.97 -3.40
CA SER A 99 2.68 14.79 -4.67
C SER A 99 4.13 14.34 -4.47
N ALA A 100 4.82 14.86 -3.45
CA ALA A 100 6.18 14.43 -3.11
C ALA A 100 6.21 12.96 -2.67
N VAL A 101 5.22 12.52 -1.86
CA VAL A 101 5.08 11.13 -1.41
C VAL A 101 4.76 10.19 -2.59
N GLU A 102 3.88 10.58 -3.51
CA GLU A 102 3.61 9.80 -4.73
C GLU A 102 4.87 9.64 -5.58
N LEU A 103 5.65 10.71 -5.74
CA LEU A 103 6.91 10.69 -6.50
C LEU A 103 7.95 9.76 -5.84
N CYS A 104 8.12 9.84 -4.52
CA CYS A 104 9.00 8.94 -3.77
C CYS A 104 8.53 7.47 -3.89
N GLY A 105 7.23 7.21 -3.83
CA GLY A 105 6.66 5.88 -4.04
C GLY A 105 6.97 5.33 -5.42
N ALA A 106 6.81 6.14 -6.46
CA ALA A 106 7.14 5.76 -7.83
C ALA A 106 8.64 5.47 -8.01
N ALA A 107 9.51 6.31 -7.43
CA ALA A 107 10.95 6.09 -7.46
C ALA A 107 11.35 4.79 -6.72
N ALA A 108 10.76 4.52 -5.55
CA ALA A 108 10.99 3.29 -4.81
C ALA A 108 10.52 2.05 -5.57
N ALA A 109 9.35 2.11 -6.23
CA ALA A 109 8.85 1.04 -7.08
C ALA A 109 9.81 0.76 -8.25
N LEU A 110 10.40 1.80 -8.86
CA LEU A 110 11.39 1.68 -9.92
C LEU A 110 12.68 1.00 -9.43
N CYS A 111 13.18 1.36 -8.25
CA CYS A 111 14.34 0.70 -7.65
C CYS A 111 14.07 -0.78 -7.33
N ILE A 112 12.84 -1.13 -6.97
CA ILE A 112 12.45 -2.52 -6.67
C ILE A 112 12.28 -3.35 -7.95
N SER A 113 11.94 -2.73 -9.09
CA SER A 113 11.81 -3.43 -10.37
C SER A 113 13.15 -3.72 -11.06
N LEU A 114 14.21 -2.96 -10.76
CA LEU A 114 15.58 -3.18 -11.26
C LEU A 114 16.09 -4.63 -11.14
N PRO A 115 16.04 -5.31 -9.97
CA PRO A 115 16.50 -6.70 -9.84
C PRO A 115 15.71 -7.67 -10.73
N LEU A 116 14.44 -7.37 -11.00
CA LEU A 116 13.58 -8.15 -11.89
C LEU A 116 14.05 -8.02 -13.33
N VAL A 117 14.35 -6.80 -13.78
CA VAL A 117 14.93 -6.53 -15.11
C VAL A 117 16.29 -7.22 -15.26
N ASN A 118 17.14 -7.16 -14.24
CA ASN A 118 18.46 -7.82 -14.27
C ASN A 118 18.33 -9.35 -14.39
N THR A 119 17.38 -9.94 -13.65
CA THR A 119 17.11 -11.39 -13.74
C THR A 119 16.62 -11.77 -15.13
N LEU A 120 15.71 -10.99 -15.72
CA LEU A 120 15.24 -11.21 -17.10
C LEU A 120 16.38 -11.13 -18.12
N LEU A 121 17.26 -10.13 -18.00
CA LEU A 121 18.42 -9.96 -18.89
C LEU A 121 19.41 -11.11 -18.76
N GLN A 122 19.67 -11.62 -17.54
CA GLN A 122 20.55 -12.78 -17.34
C GLN A 122 19.96 -14.05 -17.96
N THR A 123 18.65 -14.30 -17.80
CA THR A 123 17.99 -15.46 -18.41
C THR A 123 18.05 -15.41 -19.93
N LEU A 124 17.81 -14.23 -20.54
CA LEU A 124 17.93 -14.05 -22.00
C LEU A 124 19.38 -14.17 -22.48
N GLY A 125 20.34 -13.62 -21.74
CA GLY A 125 21.76 -13.69 -22.07
C GLY A 125 22.36 -15.09 -21.91
N GLY A 126 21.80 -15.94 -21.05
CA GLY A 126 22.19 -17.35 -20.95
C GLY A 126 21.55 -18.28 -21.99
N LEU A 127 20.64 -17.76 -22.80
CA LEU A 127 19.96 -18.47 -23.90
C LEU A 127 20.60 -18.21 -25.27
N LEU A 128 21.51 -17.23 -25.37
CA LEU A 128 22.34 -16.90 -26.53
C LEU A 128 23.74 -17.52 -26.39
#